data_AF-A0ABD7G7C4-F1
#
_entry.id   AF-A0ABD7G7C4-F1
#
_cell.length_a   1.000
_cell.length_b   1.000
_cell.length_c   1.000
_cell.angle_alpha   90.00
_cell.angle_beta   90.00
_cell.angle_gamma   90.00
#
_symmetry.space_group_name_H-M   'P 1'
#
loop_
_entity.id
_entity.type
_entity.pdbx_description
1 polymer ?
#
loop_
_entity_poly.entity_id
_entity_poly.type
_entity_poly.pdbx_seq_one_letter_code
_entity_poly.pdbx_strand_id
1 'polypeptide(L)'
;MASERIAAHELPGPLDFWQWSGEVYGARSQDWLSVQAQGGNVNLALLLHRLDQCGIPVDLTDLQPALVQTEAVLGPWRTLRSSAKARLGEQEYQAMLAHELELERLQQGVLLQTLRSLTLFRGNSRNLLNYLLLLGAQQGPLRDLIC
;
A
#
# COMPACT_ATOMS: atom_id res chain seq x y z
N MET A 1 -1.91 -9.91 29.90
CA MET A 1 -2.00 -8.44 29.75
C MET A 1 -3.17 -8.18 28.82
N ALA A 2 -4.11 -7.30 29.18
CA ALA A 2 -5.25 -7.00 28.31
C ALA A 2 -4.74 -6.23 27.08
N SER A 3 -4.99 -6.74 25.88
CA SER A 3 -4.64 -6.04 24.65
C SER A 3 -5.45 -4.75 24.56
N GLU A 4 -4.77 -3.61 24.41
CA GLU A 4 -5.40 -2.30 24.30
C GLU A 4 -6.08 -2.19 22.93
N ARG A 5 -7.40 -1.97 22.93
CA ARG A 5 -8.16 -1.79 21.68
C ARG A 5 -7.81 -0.44 21.06
N ILE A 6 -7.52 -0.44 19.77
CA ILE A 6 -7.25 0.78 18.99
C ILE A 6 -8.57 1.49 18.68
N ALA A 7 -8.63 2.78 18.96
CA ALA A 7 -9.74 3.64 18.54
C ALA A 7 -9.55 4.11 17.09
N ALA A 8 -10.67 4.38 16.40
CA ALA A 8 -10.62 4.78 14.98
C ALA A 8 -9.82 6.08 14.73
N HIS A 9 -9.72 6.99 15.70
CA HIS A 9 -8.95 8.23 15.57
C HIS A 9 -7.42 8.01 15.67
N GLU A 10 -6.98 6.87 16.20
CA GLU A 10 -5.57 6.49 16.25
C GLU A 10 -5.08 5.88 14.93
N LEU A 11 -6.00 5.48 14.05
CA LEU A 11 -5.68 5.00 12.71
C LEU A 11 -5.36 6.17 11.78
N PRO A 12 -4.40 6.01 10.85
CA PRO A 12 -3.99 7.07 9.95
C PRO A 12 -5.18 7.63 9.15
N GLY A 13 -5.24 8.96 9.07
CA GLY A 13 -6.21 9.68 8.25
C GLY A 13 -5.86 9.56 6.75
N PRO A 14 -6.84 9.64 5.83
CA PRO A 14 -6.56 9.51 4.39
C PRO A 14 -5.57 10.55 3.84
N LEU A 15 -5.66 11.81 4.29
CA LEU A 15 -4.76 12.87 3.83
C LEU A 15 -3.34 12.67 4.37
N ASP A 16 -3.23 12.41 5.67
CA ASP A 16 -1.96 12.22 6.35
C ASP A 16 -1.23 10.97 5.80
N PHE A 17 -1.98 9.89 5.54
CA PHE A 17 -1.42 8.68 4.95
C PHE A 17 -0.96 8.90 3.51
N TRP A 18 -1.71 9.66 2.70
CA TRP A 18 -1.30 9.99 1.33
C TRP A 18 0.02 10.78 1.32
N GLN A 19 0.15 11.79 2.19
CA GLN A 19 1.38 12.58 2.30
C GLN A 19 2.55 11.73 2.78
N TRP A 20 2.37 10.99 3.88
CA TRP A 20 3.41 10.13 4.45
C TRP A 20 3.85 9.03 3.47
N SER A 21 2.90 8.37 2.81
CA SER A 21 3.20 7.29 1.86
C SER A 21 3.96 7.82 0.63
N GLY A 22 3.62 9.03 0.16
CA GLY A 22 4.37 9.71 -0.90
C GLY A 22 5.82 10.03 -0.51
N GLU A 23 6.05 10.51 0.71
CA GLU A 23 7.40 10.78 1.23
C GLU A 23 8.23 9.50 1.37
N VAL A 24 7.66 8.47 1.99
CA VAL A 24 8.32 7.16 2.19
C VAL A 24 8.59 6.46 0.86
N TYR A 25 7.65 6.53 -0.08
CA TYR A 25 7.86 6.02 -1.43
C TYR A 25 8.96 6.80 -2.14
N GLY A 26 8.90 8.12 -2.14
CA GLY A 26 9.85 8.99 -2.84
C GLY A 26 11.29 8.81 -2.36
N ALA A 27 11.50 8.62 -1.06
CA ALA A 27 12.84 8.40 -0.49
C ALA A 27 13.52 7.11 -0.99
N ARG A 28 12.73 6.10 -1.38
CA ARG A 28 13.22 4.75 -1.70
C ARG A 28 12.45 4.10 -2.85
N SER A 29 12.11 4.89 -3.87
CA SER A 29 11.16 4.48 -4.92
C SER A 29 11.53 3.17 -5.61
N GLN A 30 12.82 2.93 -5.84
CA GLN A 30 13.31 1.68 -6.45
C GLN A 30 13.04 0.44 -5.59
N ASP A 31 13.08 0.59 -4.27
CA ASP A 31 12.87 -0.51 -3.35
C ASP A 31 11.39 -0.94 -3.36
N TRP A 32 10.49 0.04 -3.38
CA TRP A 32 9.05 -0.20 -3.52
C TRP A 32 8.67 -0.75 -4.90
N LEU A 33 9.32 -0.26 -5.96
CA LEU A 33 9.16 -0.83 -7.31
C LEU A 33 9.60 -2.29 -7.39
N SER A 34 10.61 -2.70 -6.61
CA SER A 34 11.00 -4.11 -6.52
C SER A 34 9.92 -5.00 -5.92
N VAL A 35 9.11 -4.48 -4.99
CA VAL A 35 7.93 -5.19 -4.44
C VAL A 35 6.88 -5.36 -5.53
N GLN A 36 6.62 -4.31 -6.31
CA GLN A 36 5.68 -4.38 -7.43
C GLN A 36 6.12 -5.39 -8.50
N ALA A 37 7.41 -5.44 -8.82
CA ALA A 37 7.96 -6.40 -9.78
C ALA A 37 7.79 -7.86 -9.33
N GLN A 38 7.70 -8.11 -8.03
CA GLN A 38 7.43 -9.44 -7.45
C GLN A 38 5.92 -9.74 -7.35
N GLY A 39 5.06 -8.90 -7.95
CA GLY A 39 3.61 -9.05 -7.90
C GLY A 39 2.96 -8.49 -6.63
N GLY A 40 3.71 -7.74 -5.82
CA GLY A 40 3.17 -7.07 -4.64
C GLY A 40 2.39 -5.79 -4.97
N ASN A 41 1.48 -5.42 -4.07
CA ASN A 41 0.79 -4.15 -4.08
C ASN A 41 1.53 -3.15 -3.18
N VAL A 42 2.03 -2.07 -3.77
CA VAL A 42 2.85 -1.07 -3.08
C VAL A 42 2.05 -0.28 -2.04
N ASN A 43 0.79 0.08 -2.32
CA ASN A 43 -0.06 0.80 -1.36
C ASN A 43 -0.35 -0.04 -0.12
N LEU A 44 -0.56 -1.36 -0.29
CA LEU A 44 -0.66 -2.29 0.83
C LEU A 44 0.66 -2.33 1.60
N ALA A 45 1.80 -2.53 0.94
CA ALA A 45 3.09 -2.60 1.62
C ALA A 45 3.38 -1.33 2.45
N LEU A 46 3.09 -0.15 1.91
CA LEU A 46 3.20 1.13 2.62
C LEU A 46 2.25 1.20 3.82
N LEU A 47 1.01 0.72 3.69
CA LEU A 47 0.07 0.67 4.82
C LEU A 47 0.57 -0.26 5.91
N LEU A 48 1.02 -1.46 5.56
CA LEU A 48 1.54 -2.43 6.51
C LEU A 48 2.76 -1.89 7.26
N HIS A 49 3.66 -1.21 6.55
CA HIS A 49 4.79 -0.51 7.16
C HIS A 49 4.33 0.55 8.17
N ARG A 50 3.31 1.34 7.82
CA ARG A 50 2.75 2.35 8.73
C ARG A 50 2.17 1.73 9.99
N LEU A 51 1.46 0.62 9.84
CA LEU A 51 0.86 -0.11 10.97
C LEU A 51 1.93 -0.73 11.88
N ASP A 52 3.04 -1.19 11.30
CA ASP A 52 4.20 -1.66 12.08
C ASP A 52 4.78 -0.54 12.96
N GLN A 53 4.93 0.67 12.42
CA GLN A 53 5.37 1.85 13.19
C GLN A 53 4.40 2.22 14.32
N CYS A 54 3.12 1.91 14.18
CA CYS A 54 2.09 2.18 15.19
C CYS A 54 1.89 1.01 16.17
N GLY A 55 2.56 -0.14 15.98
CA GLY A 55 2.36 -1.34 16.79
C GLY A 55 0.96 -1.95 16.63
N ILE A 56 0.43 -1.93 15.40
CA ILE A 56 -0.92 -2.41 15.08
C ILE A 56 -0.83 -3.64 14.17
N PRO A 57 -0.84 -4.86 14.73
CA PRO A 57 -0.93 -6.07 13.91
C PRO A 57 -2.26 -6.15 13.16
N VAL A 58 -2.24 -6.67 11.94
CA VAL A 58 -3.43 -6.92 11.12
C VAL A 58 -3.30 -8.25 10.36
N ASP A 59 -4.41 -8.93 10.12
CA ASP A 59 -4.43 -10.05 9.18
C ASP A 59 -4.53 -9.52 7.74
N LEU A 60 -3.67 -10.02 6.85
CA LEU A 60 -3.67 -9.63 5.45
C LEU A 60 -4.97 -10.05 4.75
N THR A 61 -5.63 -11.12 5.21
CA THR A 61 -6.91 -11.56 4.63
C THR A 61 -8.02 -10.55 4.85
N ASP A 62 -7.95 -9.76 5.94
CA ASP A 62 -8.95 -8.74 6.24
C ASP A 62 -8.89 -7.55 5.27
N LEU A 63 -7.71 -7.31 4.66
CA LEU A 63 -7.49 -6.23 3.70
C LEU A 63 -7.69 -6.69 2.24
N GLN A 64 -7.81 -7.99 1.99
CA GLN A 64 -7.96 -8.54 0.65
C GLN A 64 -9.18 -8.00 -0.12
N PRO A 65 -10.37 -7.81 0.49
CA PRO A 65 -11.53 -7.28 -0.23
C PRO A 65 -11.27 -5.89 -0.84
N ALA A 66 -10.56 -5.01 -0.12
CA ALA A 66 -10.19 -3.68 -0.60
C ALA A 66 -9.31 -3.75 -1.86
N LEU A 67 -8.38 -4.70 -1.89
CA LEU A 67 -7.47 -4.91 -3.01
C LEU A 67 -8.21 -5.46 -4.22
N VAL A 68 -9.08 -6.47 -4.03
CA VAL A 68 -9.87 -7.04 -5.14
C VAL A 68 -10.70 -5.97 -5.83
N GLN A 69 -11.37 -5.10 -5.07
CA GLN A 69 -12.20 -4.03 -5.62
C GLN A 69 -11.38 -3.02 -6.45
N THR A 70 -10.20 -2.65 -5.97
CA THR A 70 -9.41 -1.56 -6.55
C THR A 70 -8.52 -2.04 -7.69
N GLU A 71 -7.90 -3.23 -7.56
CA GLU A 71 -7.06 -3.83 -8.60
C GLU A 71 -7.85 -4.25 -9.85
N ALA A 72 -9.15 -4.53 -9.72
CA ALA A 72 -10.03 -4.78 -10.86
C ALA A 72 -10.07 -3.61 -11.86
N VAL A 73 -9.76 -2.39 -11.42
CA VAL A 73 -9.67 -1.19 -12.26
C VAL A 73 -8.22 -0.80 -12.51
N LEU A 74 -7.40 -0.82 -11.45
CA LEU A 74 -6.05 -0.28 -11.46
C LEU A 74 -5.08 -1.15 -12.28
N GLY A 75 -5.23 -2.48 -12.23
CA GLY A 75 -4.45 -3.41 -13.06
C GLY A 75 -4.66 -3.18 -14.57
N PRO A 76 -5.90 -3.23 -15.07
CA PRO A 76 -6.19 -2.91 -16.47
C PRO A 76 -5.71 -1.53 -16.90
N TRP A 77 -5.83 -0.52 -16.03
CA TRP A 77 -5.32 0.83 -16.29
C TRP A 77 -3.80 0.86 -16.50
N ARG A 78 -3.03 0.21 -15.62
CA ARG A 78 -1.56 0.10 -15.75
C ARG A 78 -1.16 -0.60 -17.05
N THR A 79 -1.88 -1.66 -17.44
CA THR A 79 -1.67 -2.34 -18.73
C THR A 79 -1.95 -1.40 -19.91
N LEU A 80 -3.07 -0.68 -19.88
CA LEU A 80 -3.44 0.29 -20.91
C LEU A 80 -2.36 1.37 -21.05
N ARG A 81 -1.96 2.01 -19.94
CA ARG A 81 -0.91 3.04 -19.92
C ARG A 81 0.40 2.52 -20.49
N SER A 82 0.83 1.34 -20.09
CA SER A 82 2.07 0.73 -20.59
C SER A 82 2.03 0.52 -22.11
N SER A 83 0.90 0.03 -22.64
CA SER A 83 0.71 -0.15 -24.09
C SER A 83 0.61 1.17 -24.86
N ALA A 84 0.11 2.23 -24.22
CA ALA A 84 -0.11 3.54 -24.81
C ALA A 84 1.17 4.41 -24.85
N LYS A 85 2.15 4.14 -23.97
CA LYS A 85 3.39 4.92 -23.82
C LYS A 85 4.14 5.18 -25.14
N ALA A 86 4.17 4.21 -26.04
CA ALA A 86 4.86 4.33 -27.32
C ALA A 86 4.07 5.08 -28.40
N ARG A 87 2.78 5.37 -28.15
CA ARG A 87 1.82 5.87 -29.15
C ARG A 87 1.26 7.24 -28.84
N LEU A 88 1.29 7.65 -27.57
CA LEU A 88 0.75 8.92 -27.09
C LEU A 88 1.81 10.02 -27.11
N GLY A 89 1.35 11.26 -27.28
CA GLY A 89 2.15 12.43 -26.96
C GLY A 89 2.38 12.55 -25.45
N GLU A 90 3.34 13.39 -25.08
CA GLU A 90 3.73 13.60 -23.68
C GLU A 90 2.53 14.07 -22.84
N GLN A 91 1.72 15.00 -23.35
CA GLN A 91 0.59 15.56 -22.60
C GLN A 91 -0.48 14.50 -22.28
N GLU A 92 -0.83 13.67 -23.26
CA GLU A 92 -1.79 12.59 -23.06
C GLU A 92 -1.25 11.53 -22.10
N TYR A 93 0.05 11.21 -22.19
CA TYR A 93 0.68 10.27 -21.28
C TYR A 93 0.74 10.81 -19.84
N GLN A 94 1.01 12.10 -19.65
CA GLN A 94 0.94 12.75 -18.33
C GLN A 94 -0.49 12.73 -17.76
N ALA A 95 -1.52 12.93 -18.59
CA ALA A 95 -2.90 12.78 -18.15
C ALA A 95 -3.19 11.34 -17.67
N MET A 96 -2.63 10.32 -18.34
CA MET A 96 -2.77 8.93 -17.88
C MET A 96 -2.10 8.67 -16.53
N LEU A 97 -0.93 9.26 -16.30
CA LEU A 97 -0.22 9.16 -15.02
C LEU A 97 -1.00 9.87 -13.90
N ALA A 98 -1.56 11.04 -14.17
CA ALA A 98 -2.40 11.76 -13.22
C ALA A 98 -3.61 10.94 -12.80
N HIS A 99 -4.29 10.27 -13.75
CA HIS A 99 -5.40 9.40 -13.42
C HIS A 99 -4.97 8.13 -12.67
N GLU A 100 -3.80 7.56 -12.97
CA GLU A 100 -3.26 6.44 -12.18
C GLU A 100 -3.05 6.85 -10.72
N LEU A 101 -2.51 8.06 -10.47
CA LEU A 101 -2.35 8.58 -9.12
C LEU A 101 -3.69 8.76 -8.39
N GLU A 102 -4.75 9.18 -9.09
CA GLU A 102 -6.10 9.25 -8.51
C GLU A 102 -6.61 7.86 -8.10
N LEU A 103 -6.38 6.83 -8.92
CA LEU A 103 -6.75 5.44 -8.62
C LEU A 103 -5.93 4.88 -7.45
N GLU A 104 -4.64 5.20 -7.35
CA GLU A 104 -3.79 4.81 -6.23
C GLU A 104 -4.25 5.47 -4.92
N ARG A 105 -4.61 6.76 -4.98
CA ARG A 105 -5.19 7.48 -3.85
C ARG A 105 -6.54 6.87 -3.42
N LEU A 106 -7.38 6.48 -4.37
CA LEU A 106 -8.62 5.75 -4.09
C LEU A 106 -8.33 4.43 -3.39
N GLN A 107 -7.36 3.64 -3.88
CA GLN A 107 -6.97 2.38 -3.27
C GLN A 107 -6.53 2.53 -1.81
N GLN A 108 -5.69 3.53 -1.51
CA GLN A 108 -5.31 3.85 -0.14
C GLN A 108 -6.53 4.20 0.72
N GLY A 109 -7.48 4.98 0.19
CA GLY A 109 -8.73 5.31 0.87
C GLY A 109 -9.57 4.09 1.23
N VAL A 110 -9.75 3.15 0.28
CA VAL A 110 -10.51 1.90 0.50
C VAL A 110 -9.81 0.98 1.51
N LEU A 111 -8.48 0.89 1.46
CA LEU A 111 -7.69 0.14 2.44
C LEU A 111 -7.89 0.71 3.86
N LEU A 112 -7.80 2.03 4.02
CA LEU A 112 -8.02 2.69 5.31
C LEU A 112 -9.46 2.55 5.80
N GLN A 113 -10.45 2.61 4.92
CA GLN A 113 -11.84 2.38 5.29
C GLN A 113 -12.05 0.94 5.79
N THR A 114 -11.47 -0.03 5.10
CA THR A 114 -11.50 -1.44 5.49
C THR A 114 -10.85 -1.62 6.86
N LEU A 115 -9.66 -1.06 7.06
CA LEU A 115 -8.95 -1.08 8.34
C LEU A 115 -9.79 -0.50 9.50
N ARG A 116 -10.52 0.60 9.25
CA ARG A 116 -11.40 1.24 10.25
C ARG A 116 -12.62 0.40 10.63
N SER A 117 -13.00 -0.56 9.80
CA SER A 117 -14.09 -1.51 10.10
C SER A 117 -13.64 -2.68 10.99
N LEU A 118 -12.32 -2.89 11.12
CA LEU A 118 -11.76 -4.00 11.90
C LEU A 118 -11.70 -3.66 13.39
N THR A 119 -11.72 -4.71 14.22
CA THR A 119 -11.43 -4.57 15.66
C THR A 119 -9.94 -4.86 15.86
N LEU A 120 -9.16 -3.79 16.02
CA LEU A 120 -7.71 -3.85 16.12
C LEU A 120 -7.25 -3.64 17.57
N PHE A 121 -6.09 -4.21 17.90
CA PHE A 121 -5.48 -4.12 19.22
C PHE A 121 -4.00 -3.77 19.10
N ARG A 122 -3.44 -3.01 20.05
CA ARG A 122 -1.98 -2.82 20.13
C ARG A 122 -1.27 -4.13 20.38
N GLY A 123 -0.14 -4.31 19.72
CA GLY A 123 0.71 -5.48 19.89
C GLY A 123 2.01 -5.42 19.10
N ASN A 124 2.74 -6.53 19.12
CA ASN A 124 3.92 -6.69 18.28
C ASN A 124 3.48 -6.88 16.83
N SER A 125 3.82 -5.92 15.97
CA SER A 125 3.41 -5.87 14.58
C SER A 125 4.59 -6.21 13.67
N ARG A 126 4.35 -7.12 12.72
CA ARG A 126 5.33 -7.58 11.71
C ARG A 126 4.66 -7.72 10.34
N ASN A 127 3.72 -6.82 10.06
CA ASN A 127 2.83 -6.87 8.92
C ASN A 127 3.60 -6.82 7.61
N LEU A 128 4.53 -5.86 7.47
CA LEU A 128 5.34 -5.72 6.26
C LEU A 128 6.23 -6.95 6.07
N LEU A 129 6.88 -7.43 7.14
CA LEU A 129 7.68 -8.65 7.09
C LEU A 129 6.85 -9.82 6.57
N ASN A 130 5.71 -10.10 7.19
CA ASN A 130 4.84 -11.21 6.80
C ASN A 130 4.40 -11.10 5.34
N TYR A 131 4.10 -9.89 4.88
CA TYR A 131 3.75 -9.65 3.48
C TYR A 131 4.92 -9.91 2.51
N LEU A 132 6.12 -9.42 2.84
CA LEU A 132 7.32 -9.68 2.03
C LEU A 132 7.70 -11.18 2.05
N LEU A 133 7.48 -11.89 3.16
CA LEU A 133 7.65 -13.35 3.22
C LEU A 133 6.74 -14.06 2.22
N LEU A 134 5.46 -13.67 2.13
CA LEU A 134 4.49 -14.24 1.19
C LEU A 134 4.88 -13.99 -0.28
N LEU A 135 5.51 -12.85 -0.57
CA LEU A 135 6.01 -12.52 -1.91
C LEU A 135 7.36 -13.19 -2.22
N GLY A 136 8.02 -13.83 -1.26
CA GLY A 136 9.39 -14.33 -1.41
C GLY A 136 10.48 -13.24 -1.39
N ALA A 137 10.15 -12.02 -0.95
CA ALA A 137 10.96 -10.80 -1.05
C ALA A 137 11.88 -10.54 0.16
N GLN A 138 12.26 -11.58 0.91
CA GLN A 138 12.84 -11.48 2.25
C GLN A 138 14.26 -10.89 2.29
N GLN A 139 15.00 -11.03 1.20
CA GLN A 139 16.37 -10.53 1.05
C GLN A 139 16.43 -9.26 0.19
N GLY A 140 15.28 -8.61 0.01
CA GLY A 140 15.14 -7.43 -0.81
C GLY A 140 15.61 -6.14 -0.13
N PRO A 141 15.58 -5.03 -0.87
CA PRO A 141 16.12 -3.76 -0.41
C PRO A 141 15.37 -3.19 0.80
N LEU A 142 14.11 -3.57 1.04
CA LEU A 142 13.32 -3.13 2.21
C LEU A 142 13.66 -3.88 3.52
N ARG A 143 14.72 -4.69 3.55
CA ARG A 143 15.09 -5.51 4.72
C ARG A 143 15.30 -4.69 5.99
N ASP A 144 15.85 -3.49 5.89
CA ASP A 144 16.09 -2.61 7.03
C ASP A 144 14.80 -2.04 7.64
N LEU A 145 13.67 -2.07 6.91
CA LEU A 145 12.36 -1.66 7.43
C LEU A 145 11.64 -2.77 8.23
N ILE A 146 12.16 -3.99 8.20
CA ILE A 146 11.58 -5.19 8.83
C ILE A 146 12.49 -5.81 9.90
N CYS A 147 13.65 -5.19 10.18
CA CYS A 147 14.57 -5.56 11.27
C CYS A 147 14.19 -4.86 12.57
#